data_AF-A0A353C9S5-F1
#
_entry.id   AF-A0A353C9S5-F1
#
_cell.length_a   1.000
_cell.length_b   1.000
_cell.length_c   1.000
_cell.angle_alpha   90.00
_cell.angle_beta   90.00
_cell.angle_gamma   90.00
#
_symmetry.space_group_name_H-M   'P 1'
#
loop_
_entity.id
_entity.type
_entity.pdbx_description
1 polymer ?
#
loop_
_entity_poly.entity_id
_entity_poly.type
_entity_poly.pdbx_seq_one_letter_code
_entity_poly.pdbx_strand_id
1 'polypeptide(L)'
;GSSITQQLVKNLLLSNEQTIERKVTEAFMSVILETRLTKEEIFTLYANQIYLGQQTGVSIYGVGEAADAYFGKDVSQLTLPEAAFIAGILRSPNRYNPYKNVERVEERRNQVLQSMLEAGEISEQQFSTARATKLELKQISSRKDLQGMPYFSQHVIDELPKLISDPEALQHLRVYTSIDPDLQRIAYEIVASRLDKLEKLFRKKEPGNLNAALVSIRPKTGEIVAMVGGRDYLQNQFNRATSALR
;
A
#
# COMPACT_ATOMS: atom_id res chain seq x y z
N GLY A 1 25.45 -11.18 0.17
CA GLY A 1 24.10 -10.60 0.24
C GLY A 1 23.94 -9.83 1.53
N SER A 2 23.00 -8.89 1.63
CA SER A 2 22.74 -8.19 2.90
C SER A 2 21.89 -9.06 3.84
N SER A 3 22.21 -9.08 5.14
CA SER A 3 21.38 -9.72 6.17
C SER A 3 20.05 -8.98 6.39
N ILE A 4 19.11 -9.59 7.12
CA ILE A 4 17.84 -8.94 7.52
C ILE A 4 18.13 -7.68 8.34
N THR A 5 19.04 -7.76 9.31
CA THR A 5 19.45 -6.60 10.14
C THR A 5 20.02 -5.47 9.28
N GLN A 6 20.89 -5.82 8.31
CA GLN A 6 21.47 -4.86 7.37
C GLN A 6 20.40 -4.18 6.51
N GLN A 7 19.41 -4.94 6.06
CA GLN A 7 18.29 -4.38 5.31
C GLN A 7 17.39 -3.50 6.18
N LEU A 8 17.14 -3.87 7.43
CA LEU A 8 16.40 -3.07 8.40
C LEU A 8 17.09 -1.71 8.61
N VAL A 9 18.38 -1.70 8.93
CA VAL A 9 19.18 -0.48 9.11
C VAL A 9 19.16 0.39 7.86
N LYS A 10 19.34 -0.22 6.68
CA LYS A 10 19.29 0.51 5.41
C LYS A 10 17.95 1.21 5.20
N ASN A 11 16.84 0.53 5.51
CA ASN A 11 15.50 1.05 5.25
C ASN A 11 15.05 2.09 6.31
N LEU A 12 15.55 1.97 7.55
CA LEU A 12 15.16 2.84 8.66
C LEU A 12 16.02 4.07 8.86
N LEU A 13 17.35 3.91 8.78
CA LEU A 13 18.28 4.86 9.38
C LEU A 13 19.18 5.56 8.36
N LEU A 14 19.21 5.08 7.11
CA LEU A 14 20.16 5.54 6.10
C LEU A 14 19.44 6.00 4.82
N SER A 15 20.09 6.91 4.10
CA SER A 15 19.63 7.35 2.78
C SER A 15 19.76 6.23 1.73
N ASN A 16 19.06 6.38 0.60
CA ASN A 16 19.11 5.42 -0.52
C ASN A 16 20.39 5.50 -1.38
N GLU A 17 21.38 6.33 -1.01
CA GLU A 17 22.60 6.55 -1.80
C GLU A 17 23.52 5.33 -1.81
N GLN A 18 23.97 4.84 -2.96
CA GLN A 18 24.80 3.64 -3.02
C GLN A 18 26.30 3.94 -2.88
N THR A 19 26.73 4.39 -1.70
CA THR A 19 28.15 4.63 -1.37
C THR A 19 28.76 3.52 -0.52
N ILE A 20 30.09 3.32 -0.63
CA ILE A 20 30.84 2.39 0.22
C ILE A 20 30.76 2.81 1.69
N GLU A 21 30.86 4.11 1.95
CA GLU A 21 30.72 4.71 3.28
C GLU A 21 29.39 4.32 3.92
N ARG A 22 28.26 4.48 3.19
CA ARG A 22 26.95 4.02 3.67
C ARG A 22 26.97 2.54 4.01
N LYS A 23 27.61 1.70 3.18
CA LYS A 23 27.64 0.25 3.41
C LYS A 23 28.45 -0.13 4.65
N VAL A 24 29.51 0.60 4.97
CA VAL A 24 30.27 0.45 6.22
C VAL A 24 29.42 0.88 7.42
N THR A 25 28.74 2.04 7.33
CA THR A 25 27.82 2.52 8.37
C THR A 25 26.68 1.52 8.60
N GLU A 26 26.10 0.94 7.54
CA GLU A 26 25.07 -0.10 7.62
C GLU A 26 25.58 -1.32 8.41
N ALA A 27 26.80 -1.78 8.14
CA ALA A 27 27.39 -2.92 8.84
C ALA A 27 27.62 -2.62 10.33
N PHE A 28 28.18 -1.45 10.66
CA PHE A 28 28.43 -1.05 12.06
C PHE A 28 27.13 -0.90 12.86
N MET A 29 26.15 -0.21 12.29
CA MET A 29 24.83 -0.03 12.91
C MET A 29 24.09 -1.36 13.07
N SER A 30 24.25 -2.30 12.12
CA SER A 30 23.68 -3.65 12.26
C SER A 30 24.24 -4.40 13.46
N VAL A 31 25.56 -4.33 13.69
CA VAL A 31 26.18 -4.95 14.87
C VAL A 31 25.63 -4.34 16.15
N ILE A 32 25.56 -3.01 16.23
CA ILE A 32 24.98 -2.32 17.41
C ILE A 32 23.55 -2.81 17.67
N LEU A 33 22.74 -2.89 16.62
CA LEU A 33 21.34 -3.29 16.73
C LEU A 33 21.20 -4.74 17.22
N GLU A 34 22.05 -5.66 16.74
CA GLU A 34 22.10 -7.05 17.21
C GLU A 34 22.62 -7.22 18.65
N THR A 35 23.39 -6.27 19.18
CA THR A 35 23.78 -6.29 20.60
C THR A 35 22.67 -5.83 21.54
N ARG A 36 21.65 -5.13 21.02
CA ARG A 36 20.57 -4.52 21.81
C ARG A 36 19.23 -5.20 21.65
N LEU A 37 19.00 -5.89 20.54
CA LEU A 37 17.75 -6.54 20.20
C LEU A 37 17.99 -8.02 19.88
N THR A 38 17.03 -8.85 20.27
CA THR A 38 16.97 -10.26 19.91
C THR A 38 16.67 -10.42 18.41
N LYS A 39 16.99 -11.60 17.85
CA LYS A 39 16.68 -11.89 16.44
C LYS A 39 15.17 -11.80 16.14
N GLU A 40 14.33 -12.15 17.11
CA GLU A 40 12.87 -12.06 17.02
C GLU A 40 12.40 -10.61 16.95
N GLU A 41 12.95 -9.72 17.78
CA GLU A 41 12.64 -8.29 17.73
C GLU A 41 13.11 -7.65 16.42
N ILE A 42 14.31 -8.01 15.95
CA ILE A 42 14.85 -7.53 14.67
C ILE A 42 13.96 -7.97 13.51
N PHE A 43 13.56 -9.24 13.50
CA PHE A 43 12.66 -9.75 12.47
C PHE A 43 11.28 -9.09 12.56
N THR A 44 10.77 -8.85 13.76
CA THR A 44 9.49 -8.16 13.97
C THR A 44 9.53 -6.75 13.41
N LEU A 45 10.57 -5.97 13.71
CA LEU A 45 10.76 -4.63 13.16
C LEU A 45 10.87 -4.66 11.64
N TYR A 46 11.68 -5.58 11.11
CA TYR A 46 11.83 -5.77 9.67
C TYR A 46 10.52 -6.12 8.98
N ALA A 47 9.80 -7.12 9.48
CA ALA A 47 8.55 -7.58 8.92
C ALA A 47 7.45 -6.52 8.91
N ASN A 48 7.51 -5.53 9.81
CA ASN A 48 6.53 -4.43 9.86
C ASN A 48 6.88 -3.23 8.96
N GLN A 49 8.11 -3.14 8.45
CA GLN A 49 8.57 -1.93 7.76
C GLN A 49 8.97 -2.15 6.30
N ILE A 50 9.09 -3.40 5.87
CA ILE A 50 9.42 -3.70 4.48
C ILE A 50 8.34 -3.18 3.53
N TYR A 51 8.75 -2.42 2.52
CA TYR A 51 7.88 -2.06 1.41
C TYR A 51 7.54 -3.31 0.60
N LEU A 52 6.25 -3.59 0.48
CA LEU A 52 5.71 -4.78 -0.19
C LEU A 52 4.88 -4.45 -1.42
N GLY A 53 4.80 -3.17 -1.79
CA GLY A 53 4.26 -2.74 -3.08
C GLY A 53 3.28 -1.59 -2.90
N GLN A 54 2.50 -1.35 -3.94
CA GLN A 54 1.48 -0.32 -3.94
C GLN A 54 0.21 -0.87 -4.57
N GLN A 55 -0.92 -0.57 -3.96
CA GLN A 55 -2.23 -0.93 -4.48
C GLN A 55 -3.09 0.33 -4.47
N THR A 56 -3.62 0.72 -5.63
CA THR A 56 -4.53 1.88 -5.76
C THR A 56 -3.93 3.20 -5.24
N GLY A 57 -2.63 3.41 -5.45
CA GLY A 57 -1.95 4.62 -4.98
C GLY A 57 -1.52 4.58 -3.51
N VAL A 58 -1.93 3.57 -2.73
CA VAL A 58 -1.54 3.40 -1.34
C VAL A 58 -0.37 2.44 -1.24
N SER A 59 0.70 2.87 -0.59
CA SER A 59 1.89 2.04 -0.33
C SER A 59 1.58 1.01 0.76
N ILE A 60 1.98 -0.23 0.52
CA ILE A 60 1.83 -1.35 1.43
C ILE A 60 3.18 -1.56 2.13
N TYR A 61 3.21 -1.34 3.44
CA TYR A 61 4.37 -1.58 4.28
C TYR A 61 4.05 -2.64 5.33
N GLY A 62 4.94 -3.62 5.44
CA GLY A 62 4.84 -4.68 6.42
C GLY A 62 3.95 -5.86 5.99
N VAL A 63 4.29 -7.04 6.52
CA VAL A 63 3.67 -8.32 6.14
C VAL A 63 2.20 -8.38 6.55
N GLY A 64 1.84 -7.80 7.70
CA GLY A 64 0.45 -7.73 8.17
C GLY A 64 -0.45 -6.94 7.21
N GLU A 65 -0.02 -5.74 6.84
CA GLU A 65 -0.75 -4.91 5.87
C GLU A 65 -0.82 -5.59 4.50
N ALA A 66 0.26 -6.26 4.07
CA ALA A 66 0.27 -7.01 2.82
C ALA A 66 -0.72 -8.19 2.83
N ALA A 67 -0.90 -8.86 3.97
CA ALA A 67 -1.87 -9.94 4.12
C ALA A 67 -3.31 -9.44 3.88
N ASP A 68 -3.69 -8.30 4.49
CA ASP A 68 -5.01 -7.71 4.25
C ASP A 68 -5.14 -7.13 2.83
N ALA A 69 -4.13 -6.40 2.37
CA ALA A 69 -4.17 -5.72 1.07
C ALA A 69 -4.30 -6.72 -0.10
N TYR A 70 -3.51 -7.80 -0.07
CA TYR A 70 -3.52 -8.80 -1.15
C TYR A 70 -4.55 -9.90 -0.96
N PHE A 71 -4.90 -10.29 0.27
CA PHE A 71 -5.74 -11.47 0.52
C PHE A 71 -6.95 -11.21 1.43
N GLY A 72 -7.03 -10.04 2.10
CA GLY A 72 -8.09 -9.74 3.06
C GLY A 72 -8.05 -10.62 4.31
N LYS A 73 -6.85 -11.03 4.72
CA LYS A 73 -6.63 -11.98 5.82
C LYS A 73 -5.75 -11.39 6.91
N ASP A 74 -5.95 -11.85 8.13
CA ASP A 74 -4.95 -11.67 9.18
C ASP A 74 -3.67 -12.45 8.81
N VAL A 75 -2.50 -11.92 9.19
CA VAL A 75 -1.20 -12.53 8.87
C VAL A 75 -1.09 -13.97 9.39
N SER A 76 -1.72 -14.28 10.53
CA SER A 76 -1.74 -15.63 11.12
C SER A 76 -2.56 -16.63 10.31
N GLN A 77 -3.39 -16.16 9.37
CA GLN A 77 -4.26 -16.97 8.52
C GLN A 77 -3.72 -17.18 7.10
N LEU A 78 -2.51 -16.67 6.81
CA LEU A 78 -1.86 -16.88 5.53
C LEU A 78 -1.55 -18.36 5.30
N THR A 79 -1.90 -18.85 4.12
CA THR A 79 -1.50 -20.17 3.66
C THR A 79 -0.05 -20.16 3.15
N LEU A 80 0.58 -21.33 3.06
CA LEU A 80 1.93 -21.48 2.52
C LEU A 80 2.15 -20.78 1.15
N PRO A 81 1.30 -20.94 0.11
CA PRO A 81 1.49 -20.24 -1.16
C PRO A 81 1.34 -18.72 -1.04
N GLU A 82 0.52 -18.22 -0.12
CA GLU A 82 0.33 -16.78 0.12
C GLU A 82 1.54 -16.17 0.85
N ALA A 83 2.05 -16.86 1.87
CA ALA A 83 3.28 -16.46 2.56
C ALA A 83 4.49 -16.48 1.60
N ALA A 84 4.60 -17.51 0.76
CA ALA A 84 5.64 -17.59 -0.27
C ALA A 84 5.52 -16.46 -1.31
N PHE A 85 4.30 -16.04 -1.63
CA PHE A 85 4.06 -14.88 -2.48
C PHE A 85 4.60 -13.59 -1.83
N ILE A 86 4.21 -13.30 -0.58
CA ILE A 86 4.67 -12.08 0.13
C ILE A 86 6.19 -12.06 0.27
N ALA A 87 6.80 -13.19 0.64
CA ALA A 87 8.26 -13.32 0.69
C ALA A 87 8.92 -13.13 -0.70
N GLY A 88 8.24 -13.56 -1.77
CA GLY A 88 8.71 -13.48 -3.14
C GLY A 88 8.78 -12.05 -3.68
N ILE A 89 7.74 -11.25 -3.42
CA ILE A 89 7.62 -9.88 -3.95
C ILE A 89 8.59 -8.90 -3.30
N LEU A 90 9.01 -9.15 -2.05
CA LEU A 90 9.94 -8.34 -1.27
C LEU A 90 11.21 -7.93 -2.04
N ARG A 91 11.72 -8.81 -2.90
CA ARG A 91 12.92 -8.53 -3.71
C ARG A 91 12.74 -7.34 -4.66
N SER A 92 11.55 -7.18 -5.23
CA SER A 92 11.26 -6.09 -6.16
C SER A 92 9.74 -5.88 -6.25
N PRO A 93 9.13 -5.22 -5.24
CA PRO A 93 7.67 -5.18 -5.09
C PRO A 93 6.95 -4.61 -6.32
N ASN A 94 7.50 -3.54 -6.91
CA ASN A 94 6.92 -2.92 -8.10
C ASN A 94 7.01 -3.80 -9.35
N ARG A 95 8.07 -4.62 -9.48
CA ARG A 95 8.26 -5.56 -10.60
C ARG A 95 7.36 -6.78 -10.48
N TYR A 96 7.10 -7.21 -9.24
CA TYR A 96 6.25 -8.33 -8.89
C TYR A 96 4.84 -7.87 -8.47
N ASN A 97 4.31 -6.86 -9.14
CA ASN A 97 2.93 -6.41 -8.92
C ASN A 97 1.96 -7.44 -9.55
N PRO A 98 1.14 -8.14 -8.74
CA PRO A 98 0.31 -9.22 -9.24
C PRO A 98 -0.87 -8.75 -10.10
N TYR A 99 -1.25 -7.47 -9.99
CA TYR A 99 -2.30 -6.88 -10.81
C TYR A 99 -1.81 -6.45 -12.20
N LYS A 100 -0.49 -6.49 -12.44
CA LYS A 100 0.12 -6.17 -13.74
C LYS A 100 0.67 -7.38 -14.46
N ASN A 101 1.24 -8.35 -13.73
CA ASN A 101 1.84 -9.53 -14.33
C ASN A 101 1.74 -10.75 -13.40
N VAL A 102 0.67 -11.52 -13.58
CA VAL A 102 0.36 -12.69 -12.75
C VAL A 102 1.41 -13.80 -12.94
N GLU A 103 1.79 -14.11 -14.17
CA GLU A 103 2.74 -15.18 -14.49
C GLU A 103 4.10 -14.98 -13.79
N ARG A 104 4.66 -13.77 -13.88
CA ARG A 104 5.95 -13.43 -13.24
C ARG A 104 5.88 -13.57 -11.72
N VAL A 105 4.72 -13.26 -11.14
CA VAL A 105 4.49 -13.38 -9.71
C VAL A 105 4.40 -14.85 -9.30
N GLU A 106 3.68 -15.66 -10.07
CA GLU A 106 3.57 -17.10 -9.83
C GLU A 106 4.93 -17.79 -9.92
N GLU A 107 5.73 -17.46 -10.95
CA GLU A 107 7.11 -17.93 -11.07
C GLU A 107 7.94 -17.55 -9.84
N ARG A 108 7.81 -16.30 -9.37
CA ARG A 108 8.58 -15.82 -8.22
C ARG A 108 8.16 -16.51 -6.92
N ARG A 109 6.86 -16.71 -6.70
CA ARG A 109 6.34 -17.50 -5.58
C ARG A 109 6.87 -18.94 -5.64
N ASN A 110 6.85 -19.56 -6.82
CA ASN A 110 7.31 -20.93 -6.99
C ASN A 110 8.81 -21.08 -6.72
N GLN A 111 9.63 -20.07 -7.05
CA GLN A 111 11.04 -20.03 -6.64
C GLN A 111 11.21 -20.03 -5.11
N VAL A 112 10.37 -19.28 -4.39
CA VAL A 112 10.40 -19.26 -2.91
C VAL A 112 10.01 -20.64 -2.37
N LEU A 113 8.94 -21.24 -2.87
CA LEU A 113 8.53 -22.60 -2.49
C LEU A 113 9.64 -23.63 -2.75
N GLN A 114 10.34 -23.52 -3.88
CA GLN A 114 11.47 -24.38 -4.21
C GLN A 114 12.62 -24.22 -3.20
N SER A 115 12.98 -22.98 -2.85
CA SER A 115 14.00 -22.74 -1.82
C SER A 115 13.59 -23.24 -0.44
N MET A 116 12.30 -23.19 -0.08
CA MET A 116 11.80 -23.76 1.18
C MET A 116 11.91 -25.28 1.20
N LEU A 117 11.62 -25.95 0.08
CA LEU A 117 11.80 -27.40 -0.07
C LEU A 117 13.27 -27.79 0.06
N GLU A 118 14.17 -27.08 -0.63
CA GLU A 118 15.63 -27.31 -0.57
C GLU A 118 16.21 -27.08 0.83
N ALA A 119 15.64 -26.14 1.60
CA ALA A 119 16.00 -25.89 2.99
C ALA A 119 15.40 -26.91 3.97
N GLY A 120 14.48 -27.79 3.52
CA GLY A 120 13.80 -28.77 4.38
C GLY A 120 12.66 -28.19 5.22
N GLU A 121 12.23 -26.95 4.96
CA GLU A 121 11.15 -26.27 5.69
C GLU A 121 9.75 -26.78 5.28
N ILE A 122 9.63 -27.38 4.10
CA ILE A 122 8.39 -27.99 3.60
C ILE A 122 8.67 -29.35 2.97
N SER A 123 7.67 -30.24 3.00
CA SER A 123 7.71 -31.53 2.30
C SER A 123 7.45 -31.40 0.79
N GLU A 124 7.85 -32.41 0.01
CA GLU A 124 7.52 -32.50 -1.43
C GLU A 124 6.02 -32.44 -1.69
N GLN A 125 5.20 -33.00 -0.79
CA GLN A 125 3.75 -32.97 -0.90
C GLN A 125 3.20 -31.55 -0.71
N GLN A 126 3.70 -30.82 0.30
CA GLN A 126 3.35 -29.41 0.51
C GLN A 126 3.79 -28.54 -0.66
N PHE A 127 5.01 -28.75 -1.18
CA PHE A 127 5.53 -28.05 -2.34
C PHE A 127 4.62 -28.25 -3.57
N SER A 128 4.31 -29.51 -3.91
CA SER A 128 3.46 -29.85 -5.06
C SER A 128 2.07 -29.23 -4.95
N THR A 129 1.47 -29.30 -3.75
CA THR A 129 0.15 -28.73 -3.46
C THR A 129 0.16 -27.19 -3.55
N ALA A 130 1.13 -26.54 -2.90
CA ALA A 130 1.24 -25.08 -2.88
C ALA A 130 1.54 -24.51 -4.27
N ARG A 131 2.37 -25.20 -5.06
CA ARG A 131 2.71 -24.81 -6.44
C ARG A 131 1.49 -24.88 -7.36
N ALA A 132 0.65 -25.89 -7.20
CA ALA A 132 -0.58 -26.07 -7.98
C ALA A 132 -1.73 -25.14 -7.54
N THR A 133 -1.66 -24.60 -6.32
CA THR A 133 -2.68 -23.70 -5.78
C THR A 133 -2.64 -22.35 -6.51
N LYS A 134 -3.79 -21.92 -7.05
CA LYS A 134 -3.95 -20.58 -7.62
C LYS A 134 -4.14 -19.55 -6.50
N LEU A 135 -3.47 -18.40 -6.59
CA LEU A 135 -3.67 -17.32 -5.63
C LEU A 135 -4.99 -16.60 -5.89
N GLU A 136 -5.81 -16.46 -4.85
CA GLU A 136 -7.02 -15.65 -4.87
C GLU A 136 -6.72 -14.27 -4.29
N LEU A 137 -6.37 -13.33 -5.18
CA LEU A 137 -6.04 -11.98 -4.78
C LEU A 137 -7.31 -11.14 -4.59
N LYS A 138 -7.36 -10.39 -3.50
CA LYS A 138 -8.34 -9.33 -3.24
C LYS A 138 -8.31 -8.35 -4.41
N GLN A 139 -9.40 -8.33 -5.18
CA GLN A 139 -9.57 -7.42 -6.30
C GLN A 139 -10.16 -6.12 -5.77
N ILE A 140 -9.43 -5.01 -5.88
CA ILE A 140 -10.04 -3.67 -5.81
C ILE A 140 -10.52 -3.37 -7.22
N SER A 141 -11.67 -3.94 -7.55
CA SER A 141 -12.15 -4.01 -8.94
C SER A 141 -13.11 -2.88 -9.29
N SER A 142 -13.49 -2.04 -8.34
CA SER A 142 -14.40 -0.93 -8.63
C SER A 142 -14.11 0.38 -7.90
N ARG A 143 -14.51 1.49 -8.54
CA ARG A 143 -14.73 2.81 -7.91
C ARG A 143 -15.50 2.72 -6.59
N LYS A 144 -16.39 1.73 -6.47
CA LYS A 144 -17.25 1.50 -5.32
C LYS A 144 -16.46 1.03 -4.09
N ASP A 145 -15.40 0.27 -4.30
CA ASP A 145 -14.57 -0.31 -3.22
C ASP A 145 -13.74 0.77 -2.51
N LEU A 146 -13.40 1.84 -3.23
CA LEU A 146 -12.64 2.97 -2.69
C LEU A 146 -13.51 3.98 -1.96
N GLN A 147 -14.84 3.93 -2.16
CA GLN A 147 -15.81 4.87 -1.62
C GLN A 147 -15.43 6.36 -1.82
N GLY A 148 -14.55 6.68 -2.78
CA GLY A 148 -13.98 8.02 -2.95
C GLY A 148 -13.01 8.49 -1.87
N MET A 149 -12.68 7.65 -0.88
CA MET A 149 -11.81 7.98 0.25
C MET A 149 -10.37 8.39 -0.13
N PRO A 150 -9.72 7.86 -1.19
CA PRO A 150 -8.32 8.16 -1.45
C PRO A 150 -7.99 9.66 -1.62
N TYR A 151 -8.90 10.46 -2.17
CA TYR A 151 -8.67 11.92 -2.25
C TYR A 151 -8.57 12.57 -0.87
N PHE A 152 -9.45 12.17 0.05
CA PHE A 152 -9.42 12.65 1.44
C PHE A 152 -8.22 12.09 2.19
N SER A 153 -7.94 10.78 2.08
CA SER A 153 -6.78 10.16 2.72
C SER A 153 -5.47 10.80 2.27
N GLN A 154 -5.31 11.07 0.97
CA GLN A 154 -4.15 11.78 0.45
C GLN A 154 -4.07 13.20 1.02
N HIS A 155 -5.19 13.92 1.07
CA HIS A 155 -5.22 15.25 1.69
C HIS A 155 -4.77 15.21 3.16
N VAL A 156 -5.23 14.24 3.94
CA VAL A 156 -4.80 14.07 5.34
C VAL A 156 -3.31 13.75 5.42
N ILE A 157 -2.79 12.85 4.57
CA ILE A 157 -1.37 12.51 4.50
C ILE A 157 -0.51 13.75 4.19
N ASP A 158 -0.98 14.62 3.28
CA ASP A 158 -0.27 15.84 2.89
C ASP A 158 -0.32 16.94 3.97
N GLU A 159 -1.36 16.93 4.82
CA GLU A 159 -1.51 17.88 5.94
C GLU A 159 -0.75 17.46 7.21
N LEU A 160 -0.58 16.15 7.46
CA LEU A 160 0.05 15.64 8.68
C LEU A 160 1.43 16.24 8.98
N PRO A 161 2.38 16.35 8.03
CA PRO A 161 3.69 16.94 8.28
C PRO A 161 3.65 18.43 8.64
N LYS A 162 2.56 19.14 8.33
CA LYS A 162 2.37 20.55 8.69
C LYS A 162 1.93 20.71 10.14
N LEU A 163 1.26 19.69 10.70
CA LEU A 163 0.77 19.67 12.07
C LEU A 163 1.77 19.03 13.03
N ILE A 164 2.53 18.04 12.55
CA ILE A 164 3.50 17.28 13.35
C ILE A 164 4.86 17.40 12.67
N SER A 165 5.74 18.18 13.29
CA SER A 165 7.07 18.45 12.76
C SER A 165 8.07 17.32 13.00
N ASP A 166 7.75 16.36 13.88
CA ASP A 166 8.60 15.22 14.19
C ASP A 166 8.33 14.06 13.20
N PRO A 167 9.30 13.72 12.32
CA PRO A 167 9.16 12.62 11.36
C PRO A 167 9.05 11.24 12.00
N GLU A 168 9.59 11.03 13.21
CA GLU A 168 9.47 9.75 13.92
C GLU A 168 8.06 9.55 14.48
N ALA A 169 7.46 10.63 15.01
CA ALA A 169 6.10 10.63 15.48
C ALA A 169 5.13 10.23 14.35
N LEU A 170 5.32 10.75 13.13
CA LEU A 170 4.48 10.45 11.96
C LEU A 170 4.41 8.95 11.60
N GLN A 171 5.42 8.15 11.98
CA GLN A 171 5.48 6.72 11.64
C GLN A 171 4.62 5.83 12.55
N HIS A 172 4.12 6.34 13.68
CA HIS A 172 3.46 5.53 14.73
C HIS A 172 2.07 6.06 15.11
N LEU A 173 1.43 6.85 14.23
CA LEU A 173 0.15 7.49 14.53
C LEU A 173 -1.04 6.62 14.15
N ARG A 174 -2.05 6.62 15.03
CA ARG A 174 -3.44 6.34 14.62
C ARG A 174 -4.12 7.67 14.34
N VAL A 175 -4.50 7.88 13.09
CA VAL A 175 -5.10 9.12 12.63
C VAL A 175 -6.61 8.98 12.62
N TYR A 176 -7.27 9.66 13.54
CA TYR A 176 -8.73 9.78 13.58
C TYR A 176 -9.12 11.06 12.85
N THR A 177 -10.06 10.95 11.92
CA THR A 177 -10.44 12.06 11.03
C THR A 177 -11.94 12.34 11.11
N SER A 178 -12.35 13.49 10.58
CA SER A 178 -13.75 13.92 10.55
C SER A 178 -14.56 13.34 9.38
N ILE A 179 -13.96 12.49 8.55
CA ILE A 179 -14.65 11.92 7.40
C ILE A 179 -15.83 11.06 7.87
N ASP A 180 -16.99 11.28 7.25
CA ASP A 180 -18.16 10.44 7.47
C ASP A 180 -18.24 9.44 6.29
N PRO A 181 -18.03 8.13 6.53
CA PRO A 181 -17.98 7.14 5.46
C PRO A 181 -19.26 7.09 4.60
N ASP A 182 -20.43 7.31 5.21
CA ASP A 182 -21.70 7.30 4.50
C ASP A 182 -21.86 8.55 3.63
N LEU A 183 -21.57 9.73 4.17
CA LEU A 183 -21.61 10.97 3.39
C LEU A 183 -20.57 10.96 2.26
N GLN A 184 -19.39 10.42 2.52
CA GLN A 184 -18.33 10.28 1.54
C GLN A 184 -18.75 9.38 0.37
N ARG A 185 -19.32 8.20 0.68
CA ARG A 185 -19.87 7.29 -0.33
C ARG A 185 -20.97 7.97 -1.17
N ILE A 186 -21.92 8.63 -0.52
CA ILE A 186 -23.02 9.36 -1.20
C ILE A 186 -22.45 10.45 -2.11
N ALA A 187 -21.53 11.28 -1.61
CA ALA A 187 -20.92 12.35 -2.38
C ALA A 187 -20.22 11.82 -3.63
N TYR A 188 -19.45 10.75 -3.48
CA TYR A 188 -18.73 10.13 -4.58
C TYR A 188 -19.67 9.54 -5.65
N GLU A 189 -20.71 8.81 -5.24
CA GLU A 189 -21.73 8.25 -6.14
C GLU A 189 -22.51 9.34 -6.89
N ILE A 190 -22.89 10.43 -6.19
CA ILE A 190 -23.60 11.56 -6.80
C ILE A 190 -22.73 12.24 -7.84
N VAL A 191 -21.47 12.54 -7.52
CA VAL A 191 -20.54 13.20 -8.45
C VAL A 191 -20.36 12.32 -9.70
N ALA A 192 -20.08 11.03 -9.54
CA ALA A 192 -19.93 10.11 -10.66
C ALA A 192 -21.20 10.06 -11.53
N SER A 193 -22.37 9.84 -10.91
CA SER A 193 -23.65 9.77 -11.61
C SER A 193 -24.01 11.07 -12.35
N ARG A 194 -23.73 12.23 -11.75
CA ARG A 194 -24.01 13.53 -12.38
C ARG A 194 -23.07 13.81 -13.53
N LEU A 195 -21.78 13.48 -13.41
CA LEU A 195 -20.83 13.59 -14.52
C LEU A 195 -21.26 12.72 -15.71
N ASP A 196 -21.64 11.47 -15.47
CA ASP A 196 -22.14 10.57 -16.52
C ASP A 196 -23.39 11.12 -17.22
N LYS A 197 -24.32 11.73 -16.47
CA LYS A 197 -25.52 12.38 -17.04
C LYS A 197 -25.17 13.63 -17.85
N LEU A 198 -24.28 14.47 -17.34
CA LEU A 198 -23.87 15.71 -18.02
C LEU A 198 -23.16 15.41 -19.34
N GLU A 199 -22.28 14.42 -19.40
CA GLU A 199 -21.61 14.05 -20.65
C GLU A 199 -22.56 13.54 -21.73
N LYS A 200 -23.61 12.80 -21.34
CA LYS A 200 -24.67 12.39 -22.28
C LYS A 200 -25.42 13.59 -22.87
N LEU A 201 -25.56 14.68 -22.12
CA LEU A 201 -26.19 15.92 -22.59
C LEU A 201 -25.24 16.76 -23.46
N PHE A 202 -23.95 16.79 -23.11
CA PHE A 202 -22.93 17.56 -23.82
C PHE A 202 -22.08 16.71 -24.78
N ARG A 203 -22.76 16.00 -25.71
CA ARG A 203 -22.18 15.08 -26.72
C ARG A 203 -21.05 15.64 -27.62
N LYS A 204 -20.73 16.93 -27.55
CA LYS A 204 -19.66 17.57 -28.35
C LYS A 204 -18.26 17.39 -27.77
N LYS A 205 -18.10 16.85 -26.56
CA LYS A 205 -16.79 16.58 -25.94
C LYS A 205 -16.54 15.08 -25.82
N GLU A 206 -15.27 14.70 -25.91
CA GLU A 206 -14.86 13.32 -25.64
C GLU A 206 -15.32 12.89 -24.24
N PRO A 207 -15.95 11.71 -24.12
CA PRO A 207 -16.40 11.18 -22.84
C PRO A 207 -15.23 10.93 -21.89
N GLY A 208 -15.43 11.17 -20.60
CA GLY A 208 -14.41 10.96 -19.56
C GLY A 208 -13.59 12.20 -19.22
N ASN A 209 -13.62 13.25 -20.04
CA ASN A 209 -12.86 14.48 -19.79
C ASN A 209 -13.54 15.41 -18.77
N LEU A 210 -14.85 15.26 -18.53
CA LEU A 210 -15.56 16.07 -17.55
C LEU A 210 -15.18 15.64 -16.13
N ASN A 211 -14.79 16.62 -15.33
CA ASN A 211 -14.39 16.44 -13.94
C ASN A 211 -15.15 17.41 -13.03
N ALA A 212 -15.31 17.02 -11.77
CA ALA A 212 -15.89 17.82 -10.72
C ALA A 212 -15.08 17.66 -9.43
N ALA A 213 -15.27 18.60 -8.52
CA ALA A 213 -14.83 18.52 -7.15
C ALA A 213 -16.03 18.80 -6.23
N LEU A 214 -16.05 18.18 -5.05
CA LEU A 214 -17.05 18.41 -4.01
C LEU A 214 -16.35 18.40 -2.67
N VAL A 215 -16.63 19.39 -1.82
CA VAL A 215 -16.23 19.40 -0.41
C VAL A 215 -17.47 19.66 0.42
N SER A 216 -17.71 18.83 1.42
CA SER A 216 -18.76 19.01 2.41
C SER A 216 -18.14 19.27 3.77
N ILE A 217 -18.62 20.32 4.45
CA ILE A 217 -18.05 20.81 5.69
C ILE A 217 -19.15 20.95 6.74
N ARG A 218 -18.86 20.59 7.99
CA ARG A 218 -19.72 20.91 9.13
C ARG A 218 -19.59 22.40 9.47
N PRO A 219 -20.63 23.24 9.29
CA PRO A 219 -20.48 24.70 9.37
C PRO A 219 -19.99 25.23 10.73
N LYS A 220 -20.31 24.51 11.82
CA LYS A 220 -19.96 24.93 13.18
C LYS A 220 -18.49 24.70 13.53
N THR A 221 -17.85 23.70 12.93
CA THR A 221 -16.51 23.24 13.31
C THR A 221 -15.47 23.44 12.20
N GLY A 222 -15.91 23.59 10.95
CA GLY A 222 -15.02 23.61 9.79
C GLY A 222 -14.51 22.23 9.38
N GLU A 223 -14.99 21.16 10.03
CA GLU A 223 -14.60 19.78 9.73
C GLU A 223 -15.07 19.35 8.34
N ILE A 224 -14.15 18.78 7.56
CA ILE A 224 -14.47 18.17 6.27
C ILE A 224 -15.08 16.79 6.54
N VAL A 225 -16.34 16.60 6.14
CA VAL A 225 -17.08 15.33 6.33
C VAL A 225 -17.21 14.51 5.05
N ALA A 226 -16.98 15.13 3.89
CA ALA A 226 -16.83 14.45 2.60
C ALA A 226 -15.97 15.28 1.64
N MET A 227 -15.14 14.62 0.83
CA MET A 227 -14.29 15.23 -0.19
C MET A 227 -14.22 14.35 -1.44
N VAL A 228 -14.47 14.94 -2.60
CA VAL A 228 -14.29 14.33 -3.91
C VAL A 228 -13.37 15.22 -4.74
N GLY A 229 -12.20 14.73 -5.10
CA GLY A 229 -11.20 15.47 -5.88
C GLY A 229 -11.27 15.26 -7.40
N GLY A 230 -12.11 14.34 -7.87
CA GLY A 230 -12.20 14.00 -9.28
C GLY A 230 -13.19 12.87 -9.55
N ARG A 231 -13.34 12.54 -10.85
CA ARG A 231 -14.27 11.49 -11.29
C ARG A 231 -13.85 10.10 -10.84
N ASP A 232 -12.57 9.81 -10.98
CA ASP A 232 -12.02 8.46 -10.82
C ASP A 232 -10.58 8.56 -10.34
N TYR A 233 -10.36 8.20 -9.07
CA TYR A 233 -9.04 8.25 -8.46
C TYR A 233 -8.05 7.28 -9.12
N LEU A 234 -8.54 6.13 -9.60
CA LEU A 234 -7.70 5.13 -10.27
C LEU A 234 -7.17 5.62 -11.61
N GLN A 235 -7.95 6.47 -12.30
CA GLN A 235 -7.54 7.07 -13.57
C GLN A 235 -6.77 8.37 -13.37
N ASN A 236 -7.14 9.18 -12.36
CA ASN A 236 -6.53 10.48 -12.13
C ASN A 236 -6.53 10.85 -10.63
N GLN A 237 -5.35 10.82 -10.03
CA GLN A 237 -5.12 11.12 -8.62
C GLN A 237 -5.05 12.63 -8.31
N PHE A 238 -5.12 13.50 -9.32
CA PHE A 238 -5.09 14.96 -9.10
C PHE A 238 -6.32 15.41 -8.31
N ASN A 239 -6.09 15.85 -7.08
CA ASN A 239 -7.13 16.31 -6.18
C ASN A 239 -7.57 17.75 -6.51
N ARG A 240 -8.67 17.88 -7.26
CA ARG A 240 -9.23 19.18 -7.64
C ARG A 240 -9.91 19.91 -6.47
N ALA A 241 -10.21 19.23 -5.37
CA ALA A 241 -10.81 19.88 -4.20
C ALA A 241 -9.82 20.80 -3.48
N THR A 242 -8.53 20.50 -3.58
CA THR A 242 -7.46 21.22 -2.88
C THR A 242 -6.49 21.93 -3.83
N SER A 243 -6.22 21.34 -4.99
CA SER A 243 -5.10 21.74 -5.86
C SER A 243 -5.53 22.46 -7.14
N ALA A 244 -6.82 22.47 -7.49
CA ALA A 244 -7.30 23.18 -8.66
C ALA A 244 -7.59 24.65 -8.30
N LEU A 245 -6.64 25.54 -8.60
CA LEU A 245 -6.89 26.98 -8.58
C LEU A 245 -7.88 27.34 -9.70
N ARG A 246 -8.94 28.06 -9.35
CA ARG A 246 -9.98 28.54 -10.26
C ARG A 246 -10.39 29.95 -9.93
#